data_AF-A0A162MA16-F1
#
_entry.id   AF-A0A162MA16-F1
#
_cell.length_a   1.000
_cell.length_b   1.000
_cell.length_c   1.000
_cell.angle_alpha   90.00
_cell.angle_beta   90.00
_cell.angle_gamma   90.00
#
_symmetry.space_group_name_H-M   'P 1'
#
loop_
_entity.id
_entity.type
_entity.pdbx_description
1 polymer ?
#
loop_
_entity_poly.entity_id
_entity_poly.type
_entity_poly.pdbx_seq_one_letter_code
_entity_poly.pdbx_strand_id
1 'polypeptide(L)'
;MEYRPATPAARRSPLVVHYHGGAYIFDDLNTAAVFCRTIVRDHDAVVIDVDYRLAPEHPFSAGKKDAWDALEWVAKNYSALEARPSLAFLVVGCSAGGNIAASMALEARDRSLQPSLTGAHLNVPETISSEQKLPDKYARLWLSRDQNKDAPILNQSLINFMTECYKPDLNSHYFAPAHHPHGHSGLPKTYIDGYGHTVIPDVLATADTLWYACSTTTKAQVAALLSQLIHSNNYTDAFSRGWETPISSIICDDFVLQDEWATAHVTLNDSVSHRTGLGRHNWGLLRVRDGEQLLPWDVTRNLRNLAMIKEPRVQWSYCNYVYVALGHVLETVTGQWLGRALREHLWTPLGMDSTYFDVEVALVAPHRYLAADRYNSRDEVWTREKAVEILFPNRPEPPLPSSFGMHQLVGTYTNAGWGEVAFTEAQHGSGTGGSVLVGPRPHASFRHTFVLEHMTGNYWLLTAVTDGGSPFTKRFFAARFVAGVDREPIRLELDTAQGPSNAGDGVIVFGESK
;
A
#
# COMPACT_ATOMS: atom_id res chain seq x y z
N MET A 1 4.74 -12.25 21.75
CA MET A 1 5.58 -12.52 20.55
C MET A 1 6.68 -11.46 20.47
N GLU A 2 7.89 -11.85 20.07
CA GLU A 2 9.01 -10.92 19.86
C GLU A 2 9.16 -10.61 18.36
N TYR A 3 9.30 -9.34 18.01
CA TYR A 3 9.69 -8.87 16.69
C TYR A 3 10.97 -8.04 16.78
N ARG A 4 11.91 -8.30 15.87
CA ARG A 4 13.21 -7.62 15.84
C ARG A 4 13.68 -7.37 14.40
N PRO A 5 14.59 -6.40 14.19
CA PRO A 5 15.18 -6.15 12.89
C PRO A 5 15.88 -7.40 12.35
N ALA A 6 15.82 -7.62 11.03
CA ALA A 6 16.44 -8.78 10.39
C ALA A 6 17.98 -8.73 10.42
N THR A 7 18.55 -7.53 10.47
CA THR A 7 19.99 -7.31 10.66
C THR A 7 20.19 -6.65 12.01
N PRO A 8 20.93 -7.26 12.96
CA PRO A 8 21.16 -6.66 14.27
C PRO A 8 21.85 -5.29 14.13
N ALA A 9 21.25 -4.26 14.71
CA ALA A 9 21.83 -2.92 14.69
C ALA A 9 23.15 -2.89 15.48
N ALA A 10 24.17 -2.18 14.96
CA ALA A 10 25.46 -2.02 15.65
C ALA A 10 25.33 -1.33 17.02
N ARG A 11 24.25 -0.56 17.21
CA ARG A 11 23.74 -0.11 18.52
C ARG A 11 22.45 -0.87 18.80
N ARG A 12 22.40 -1.65 19.87
CA ARG A 12 21.16 -2.26 20.43
C ARG A 12 19.93 -1.35 20.29
N SER A 13 18.80 -1.95 19.90
CA SER A 13 17.58 -1.29 19.43
C SER A 13 16.71 -0.68 20.53
N PRO A 14 15.87 0.35 20.23
CA PRO A 14 14.78 0.79 21.12
C PRO A 14 13.84 -0.36 21.53
N LEU A 15 13.17 -0.24 22.67
CA LEU A 15 12.27 -1.27 23.20
C LEU A 15 10.82 -0.79 23.24
N VAL A 16 9.92 -1.62 22.73
CA VAL A 16 8.48 -1.34 22.69
C VAL A 16 7.72 -2.54 23.25
N VAL A 17 6.80 -2.30 24.19
CA VAL A 17 5.81 -3.28 24.63
C VAL A 17 4.48 -2.88 24.03
N HIS A 18 3.92 -3.75 23.20
CA HIS A 18 2.67 -3.55 22.50
C HIS A 18 1.55 -4.36 23.16
N TYR A 19 0.39 -3.73 23.29
CA TYR A 19 -0.86 -4.36 23.72
C TYR A 19 -1.89 -4.20 22.61
N HIS A 20 -2.37 -5.32 22.08
CA HIS A 20 -3.36 -5.33 21.00
C HIS A 20 -4.72 -4.76 21.43
N GLY A 21 -5.57 -4.45 20.45
CA GLY A 21 -6.91 -3.92 20.68
C GLY A 21 -7.95 -5.01 20.95
N GLY A 22 -9.12 -4.87 20.33
CA GLY A 22 -10.13 -5.93 20.37
C GLY A 22 -11.03 -5.91 21.59
N ALA A 23 -11.21 -4.74 22.23
CA ALA A 23 -12.19 -4.57 23.31
C ALA A 23 -12.06 -5.56 24.48
N TYR A 24 -10.84 -6.02 24.76
CA TYR A 24 -10.52 -7.02 25.79
C TYR A 24 -11.11 -8.42 25.55
N ILE A 25 -11.78 -8.65 24.41
CA ILE A 25 -12.52 -9.89 24.09
C ILE A 25 -12.19 -10.47 22.71
N PHE A 26 -11.57 -9.68 21.84
CA PHE A 26 -11.19 -10.01 20.48
C PHE A 26 -9.70 -9.71 20.26
N ASP A 27 -9.27 -9.98 19.02
CA ASP A 27 -7.90 -9.81 18.54
C ASP A 27 -6.89 -10.77 19.19
N ASP A 28 -5.73 -10.89 18.53
CA ASP A 28 -4.65 -11.75 18.94
C ASP A 28 -3.32 -11.20 18.37
N LEU A 29 -2.24 -11.94 18.57
CA LEU A 29 -0.93 -11.62 18.02
C LEU A 29 -0.91 -11.49 16.49
N ASN A 30 -1.82 -12.14 15.76
CA ASN A 30 -1.85 -12.07 14.30
C ASN A 30 -2.46 -10.76 13.82
N THR A 31 -3.48 -10.23 14.51
CA THR A 31 -4.13 -8.97 14.11
C THR A 31 -3.22 -7.77 14.33
N ALA A 32 -2.35 -7.82 15.34
CA ALA A 32 -1.35 -6.79 15.64
C ALA A 32 -0.03 -6.93 14.85
N ALA A 33 0.24 -8.08 14.22
CA ALA A 33 1.54 -8.39 13.63
C ALA A 33 2.05 -7.36 12.61
N VAL A 34 1.16 -6.80 11.78
CA VAL A 34 1.56 -5.77 10.78
C VAL A 34 1.99 -4.48 11.46
N PHE A 35 1.28 -4.07 12.51
CA PHE A 35 1.60 -2.87 13.26
C PHE A 35 2.95 -3.04 13.99
N CYS A 36 3.14 -4.17 14.65
CA CYS A 36 4.41 -4.51 15.30
C CYS A 36 5.58 -4.54 14.30
N ARG A 37 5.42 -5.19 13.15
CA ARG A 37 6.45 -5.22 12.09
C ARG A 37 6.76 -3.84 11.51
N THR A 38 5.75 -2.98 11.38
CA THR A 38 5.92 -1.59 10.93
C THR A 38 6.79 -0.81 11.92
N ILE A 39 6.56 -0.95 13.22
CA ILE A 39 7.40 -0.32 14.25
C ILE A 39 8.85 -0.82 14.16
N VAL A 40 9.06 -2.13 14.01
CA VAL A 40 10.40 -2.71 13.84
C VAL A 40 11.09 -2.12 12.60
N ARG A 41 10.40 -2.10 11.47
CA ARG A 41 10.94 -1.63 10.18
C ARG A 41 11.30 -0.15 10.21
N ASP A 42 10.41 0.69 10.72
CA ASP A 42 10.52 2.15 10.60
C ASP A 42 11.38 2.78 11.71
N HIS A 43 11.55 2.06 12.83
CA HIS A 43 12.25 2.60 14.00
C HIS A 43 13.40 1.72 14.49
N ASP A 44 13.73 0.65 13.77
CA ASP A 44 14.81 -0.29 14.12
C ASP A 44 14.69 -0.79 15.56
N ALA A 45 13.44 -1.04 16.00
CA ALA A 45 13.07 -1.33 17.37
C ALA A 45 12.84 -2.83 17.61
N VAL A 46 12.98 -3.25 18.86
CA VAL A 46 12.49 -4.55 19.35
C VAL A 46 11.08 -4.34 19.92
N VAL A 47 10.12 -5.11 19.42
CA VAL A 47 8.72 -5.04 19.83
C VAL A 47 8.32 -6.35 20.50
N ILE A 48 7.82 -6.25 21.73
CA ILE A 48 7.21 -7.36 22.47
C ILE A 48 5.71 -7.16 22.46
N ASP A 49 5.02 -7.96 21.66
CA ASP A 49 3.56 -7.97 21.57
C ASP A 49 2.99 -8.95 22.60
N VAL A 50 2.12 -8.47 23.48
CA VAL A 50 1.64 -9.21 24.65
C VAL A 50 0.30 -9.86 24.35
N ASP A 51 0.28 -11.19 24.41
CA ASP A 51 -0.92 -12.03 24.25
C ASP A 51 -1.63 -12.17 25.60
N TYR A 52 -2.27 -11.08 26.03
CA TYR A 52 -2.92 -11.04 27.34
C TYR A 52 -4.24 -11.82 27.32
N ARG A 53 -4.63 -12.42 28.45
CA ARG A 53 -5.88 -13.18 28.54
C ARG A 53 -7.11 -12.30 28.24
N LEU A 54 -8.02 -12.86 27.46
CA LEU A 54 -9.24 -12.21 27.01
C LEU A 54 -10.47 -12.65 27.80
N ALA A 55 -11.45 -11.76 27.85
CA ALA A 55 -12.80 -12.08 28.30
C ALA A 55 -13.62 -12.69 27.14
N PRO A 56 -14.70 -13.43 27.42
CA PRO A 56 -15.33 -13.68 28.72
C PRO A 56 -14.66 -14.76 29.59
N GLU A 57 -13.73 -15.55 29.06
CA GLU A 57 -13.04 -16.63 29.78
C GLU A 57 -12.24 -16.09 30.97
N HIS A 58 -11.65 -14.91 30.79
CA HIS A 58 -10.89 -14.20 31.80
C HIS A 58 -11.35 -12.73 31.91
N PRO A 59 -12.44 -12.46 32.65
CA PRO A 59 -12.96 -11.10 32.87
C PRO A 59 -11.94 -10.17 33.53
N PHE A 60 -12.28 -8.88 33.62
CA PHE A 60 -11.49 -7.89 34.34
C PHE A 60 -11.09 -8.43 35.74
N SER A 61 -9.82 -8.36 36.16
CA SER A 61 -8.68 -7.63 35.60
C SER A 61 -7.59 -8.52 34.98
N ALA A 62 -7.93 -9.75 34.55
CA ALA A 62 -6.94 -10.77 34.16
C ALA A 62 -5.93 -10.28 33.11
N GLY A 63 -6.38 -9.81 31.94
CA GLY A 63 -5.50 -9.33 30.88
C GLY A 63 -4.62 -8.14 31.29
N LYS A 64 -5.10 -7.29 32.20
CA LYS A 64 -4.30 -6.17 32.73
C LYS A 64 -3.20 -6.63 33.69
N LYS A 65 -3.41 -7.72 34.42
CA LYS A 65 -2.37 -8.34 35.25
C LYS A 65 -1.31 -8.97 34.36
N ASP A 66 -1.72 -9.67 33.31
CA ASP A 66 -0.78 -10.24 32.33
C ASP A 66 0.05 -9.14 31.65
N ALA A 67 -0.58 -8.03 31.30
CA ALA A 67 0.10 -6.87 30.71
C ALA A 67 1.17 -6.28 31.64
N TRP A 68 0.89 -6.24 32.96
CA TRP A 68 1.85 -5.78 33.96
C TRP A 68 2.99 -6.78 34.14
N ASP A 69 2.67 -8.06 34.30
CA ASP A 69 3.66 -9.12 34.49
C ASP A 69 4.60 -9.21 33.27
N ALA A 70 4.05 -9.04 32.05
CA ALA A 70 4.81 -8.95 30.82
C ALA A 70 5.72 -7.71 30.78
N LEU A 71 5.21 -6.52 31.13
CA LEU A 71 6.02 -5.31 31.18
C LEU A 71 7.18 -5.43 32.17
N GLU A 72 6.90 -5.97 33.36
CA GLU A 72 7.90 -6.18 34.39
C GLU A 72 8.96 -7.20 33.94
N TRP A 73 8.52 -8.28 33.28
CA TRP A 73 9.42 -9.27 32.70
C TRP A 73 10.32 -8.64 31.63
N VAL A 74 9.76 -7.83 30.72
CA VAL A 74 10.53 -7.12 29.69
C VAL A 74 11.54 -6.17 30.31
N ALA A 75 11.15 -5.41 31.33
CA ALA A 75 12.04 -4.49 32.05
C ALA A 75 13.18 -5.21 32.79
N LYS A 76 12.99 -6.48 33.21
CA LYS A 76 14.04 -7.31 33.82
C LYS A 76 14.93 -8.00 32.78
N ASN A 77 14.41 -8.29 31.58
CA ASN A 77 15.06 -9.17 30.59
C ASN A 77 15.49 -8.46 29.29
N TYR A 78 15.39 -7.14 29.18
CA TYR A 78 15.71 -6.39 27.95
C TYR A 78 17.11 -6.65 27.38
N SER A 79 18.08 -7.06 28.22
CA SER A 79 19.43 -7.40 27.76
C SER A 79 19.46 -8.67 26.90
N ALA A 80 18.61 -9.64 27.19
CA ALA A 80 18.45 -10.86 26.39
C ALA A 80 17.67 -10.60 25.09
N LEU A 81 16.83 -9.55 25.09
CA LEU A 81 16.10 -9.06 23.92
C LEU A 81 16.99 -8.19 22.99
N GLU A 82 18.28 -8.08 23.28
CA GLU A 82 19.24 -7.19 22.57
C GLU A 82 18.78 -5.73 22.49
N ALA A 83 17.90 -5.31 23.41
CA ALA A 83 17.32 -3.99 23.42
C ALA A 83 18.10 -3.03 24.33
N ARG A 84 17.90 -1.73 24.11
CA ARG A 84 18.50 -0.64 24.87
C ARG A 84 17.42 0.36 25.30
N PRO A 85 16.77 0.11 26.46
CA PRO A 85 15.74 0.99 27.03
C PRO A 85 16.16 2.45 27.20
N SER A 86 17.46 2.72 27.35
CA SER A 86 18.00 4.09 27.44
C SER A 86 17.86 4.90 26.15
N LEU A 87 17.60 4.27 25.00
CA LEU A 87 17.28 4.97 23.74
C LEU A 87 15.79 5.31 23.71
N ALA A 88 14.95 4.29 23.87
CA ALA A 88 13.54 4.44 24.19
C ALA A 88 13.02 3.15 24.83
N PHE A 89 12.08 3.30 25.77
CA PHE A 89 11.28 2.22 26.33
C PHE A 89 9.81 2.67 26.35
N LEU A 90 9.01 2.12 25.44
CA LEU A 90 7.65 2.58 25.17
C LEU A 90 6.60 1.52 25.50
N VAL A 91 5.46 1.97 26.00
CA VAL A 91 4.21 1.19 25.97
C VAL A 91 3.30 1.72 24.86
N VAL A 92 2.74 0.82 24.06
CA VAL A 92 1.97 1.18 22.87
C VAL A 92 0.70 0.34 22.80
N GLY A 93 -0.42 0.94 22.42
CA GLY A 93 -1.63 0.18 22.14
C GLY A 93 -2.76 1.01 21.51
N CYS A 94 -3.74 0.29 20.96
CA CYS A 94 -4.92 0.86 20.31
C CYS A 94 -6.21 0.43 21.01
N SER A 95 -7.18 1.34 21.17
CA SER A 95 -8.48 1.05 21.80
C SER A 95 -8.32 0.46 23.21
N ALA A 96 -8.79 -0.77 23.44
CA ALA A 96 -8.55 -1.53 24.68
C ALA A 96 -7.05 -1.68 25.01
N GLY A 97 -6.20 -1.91 24.01
CA GLY A 97 -4.75 -1.92 24.19
C GLY A 97 -4.18 -0.57 24.58
N GLY A 98 -4.78 0.53 24.07
CA GLY A 98 -4.45 1.89 24.47
C GLY A 98 -4.83 2.15 25.94
N ASN A 99 -5.97 1.63 26.39
CA ASN A 99 -6.36 1.65 27.80
C ASN A 99 -5.37 0.85 28.66
N ILE A 100 -4.96 -0.34 28.23
CA ILE A 100 -3.95 -1.16 28.93
C ILE A 100 -2.63 -0.39 29.01
N ALA A 101 -2.11 0.13 27.89
CA ALA A 101 -0.88 0.91 27.85
C ALA A 101 -0.93 2.12 28.79
N ALA A 102 -2.06 2.84 28.84
CA ALA A 102 -2.25 3.95 29.75
C ALA A 102 -2.17 3.53 31.23
N SER A 103 -2.85 2.42 31.60
CA SER A 103 -2.74 1.86 32.95
C SER A 103 -1.33 1.40 33.28
N MET A 104 -0.62 0.78 32.32
CA MET A 104 0.75 0.31 32.54
C MET A 104 1.73 1.47 32.73
N ALA A 105 1.53 2.60 32.05
CA ALA A 105 2.33 3.79 32.27
C ALA A 105 2.14 4.36 33.70
N LEU A 106 0.91 4.36 34.21
CA LEU A 106 0.59 4.76 35.58
C LEU A 106 1.19 3.79 36.61
N GLU A 107 1.00 2.48 36.42
CA GLU A 107 1.58 1.47 37.29
C GLU A 107 3.11 1.50 37.30
N ALA A 108 3.73 1.69 36.14
CA ALA A 108 5.18 1.80 36.02
C ALA A 108 5.71 3.01 36.80
N ARG A 109 5.00 4.14 36.79
CA ARG A 109 5.34 5.30 37.61
C ARG A 109 5.18 5.00 39.10
N ASP A 110 4.02 4.51 39.50
CA ASP A 110 3.67 4.33 40.92
C ASP A 110 4.54 3.26 41.59
N ARG A 111 4.93 2.23 40.84
CA ARG A 111 5.84 1.18 41.30
C ARG A 111 7.30 1.49 41.03
N SER A 112 7.61 2.66 40.48
CA SER A 112 8.98 3.09 40.16
C SER A 112 9.75 2.07 39.31
N LEU A 113 9.12 1.56 38.25
CA LEU A 113 9.69 0.57 37.34
C LEU A 113 11.06 1.02 36.80
N GLN A 114 12.01 0.09 36.78
CA GLN A 114 13.34 0.29 36.23
C GLN A 114 13.68 -0.76 35.17
N PRO A 115 14.21 -0.36 33.99
CA PRO A 115 14.39 1.03 33.54
C PRO A 115 13.05 1.74 33.34
N SER A 116 13.02 3.05 33.61
CA SER A 116 11.79 3.84 33.48
C SER A 116 11.33 3.97 32.03
N LEU A 117 10.01 3.99 31.83
CA LEU A 117 9.41 4.24 30.51
C LEU A 117 9.80 5.64 30.02
N THR A 118 10.15 5.74 28.74
CA THR A 118 10.49 7.02 28.10
C THR A 118 9.28 7.64 27.39
N GLY A 119 8.28 6.82 27.04
CA GLY A 119 7.08 7.30 26.37
C GLY A 119 5.92 6.31 26.39
N ALA A 120 4.73 6.81 26.05
CA ALA A 120 3.53 6.03 25.83
C ALA A 120 2.84 6.50 24.54
N HIS A 121 2.39 5.56 23.70
CA HIS A 121 1.59 5.86 22.51
C HIS A 121 0.22 5.20 22.65
N LEU A 122 -0.79 6.04 22.82
CA LEU A 122 -2.17 5.64 23.09
C LEU A 122 -3.06 6.01 21.91
N ASN A 123 -3.43 5.04 21.08
CA ASN A 123 -4.29 5.26 19.94
C ASN A 123 -5.75 4.95 20.31
N VAL A 124 -6.66 5.91 20.11
CA VAL A 124 -8.09 5.87 20.49
C VAL A 124 -8.37 5.20 21.85
N PRO A 125 -7.63 5.53 22.92
CA PRO A 125 -7.72 4.79 24.17
C PRO A 125 -9.05 5.06 24.87
N GLU A 126 -9.65 4.04 25.44
CA GLU A 126 -10.65 4.25 26.49
C GLU A 126 -9.92 4.71 27.75
N THR A 127 -10.27 5.87 28.31
CA THR A 127 -9.58 6.39 29.51
C THR A 127 -10.53 6.80 30.63
N ILE A 128 -11.80 7.04 30.28
CA ILE A 128 -12.90 7.43 31.18
C ILE A 128 -14.02 6.41 30.98
N SER A 129 -14.51 5.85 32.08
CA SER A 129 -15.41 4.69 32.09
C SER A 129 -16.90 5.04 32.07
N SER A 130 -17.30 6.24 32.52
CA SER A 130 -18.69 6.69 32.44
C SER A 130 -18.83 8.21 32.56
N GLU A 131 -19.96 8.73 32.04
CA GLU A 131 -20.35 10.14 32.19
C GLU A 131 -20.42 10.56 33.66
N GLN A 132 -20.94 9.69 34.52
CA GLN A 132 -21.10 9.95 35.95
C GLN A 132 -19.78 10.17 36.69
N LYS A 133 -18.65 9.80 36.08
CA LYS A 133 -17.30 9.98 36.65
C LYS A 133 -16.60 11.23 36.14
N LEU A 134 -17.19 11.95 35.19
CA LEU A 134 -16.64 13.21 34.72
C LEU A 134 -16.84 14.32 35.76
N PRO A 135 -15.80 15.09 36.07
CA PRO A 135 -15.98 16.37 36.76
C PRO A 135 -16.93 17.28 35.99
N ASP A 136 -17.83 17.99 36.68
CA ASP A 136 -18.86 18.86 36.09
C ASP A 136 -18.32 19.81 35.01
N LYS A 137 -17.11 20.35 35.21
CA LYS A 137 -16.43 21.23 34.24
C LYS A 137 -16.19 20.61 32.87
N TYR A 138 -16.18 19.28 32.78
CA TYR A 138 -15.96 18.52 31.56
C TYR A 138 -17.22 17.82 31.05
N ALA A 139 -18.35 17.90 31.76
CA ALA A 139 -19.62 17.27 31.33
C ALA A 139 -20.00 17.71 29.90
N ARG A 140 -19.81 19.00 29.57
CA ARG A 140 -20.06 19.53 28.22
C ARG A 140 -19.20 18.93 27.10
N LEU A 141 -18.11 18.23 27.45
CA LEU A 141 -17.19 17.61 26.49
C LEU A 141 -17.55 16.13 26.23
N TRP A 142 -18.47 15.56 27.00
CA TRP A 142 -18.91 14.16 26.86
C TRP A 142 -20.01 14.00 25.80
N LEU A 143 -19.71 14.39 24.56
CA LEU A 143 -20.70 14.41 23.48
C LEU A 143 -20.63 13.15 22.61
N SER A 144 -19.44 12.56 22.48
CA SER A 144 -19.18 11.52 21.48
C SER A 144 -19.91 10.21 21.74
N ARG A 145 -20.25 9.88 23.00
CA ARG A 145 -20.99 8.66 23.35
C ARG A 145 -22.45 8.72 22.89
N ASP A 146 -23.07 9.90 22.92
CA ASP A 146 -24.42 10.09 22.38
C ASP A 146 -24.40 10.32 20.86
N GLN A 147 -23.54 11.21 20.38
CA GLN A 147 -23.43 11.54 18.95
C GLN A 147 -23.07 10.33 18.07
N ASN A 148 -22.28 9.39 18.59
CA ASN A 148 -21.81 8.22 17.84
C ASN A 148 -22.44 6.91 18.32
N LYS A 149 -23.58 6.96 19.04
CA LYS A 149 -24.23 5.77 19.58
C LYS A 149 -24.61 4.73 18.51
N ASP A 150 -24.78 5.15 17.26
CA ASP A 150 -25.14 4.29 16.12
C ASP A 150 -23.98 4.12 15.12
N ALA A 151 -22.74 4.41 15.53
CA ALA A 151 -21.58 4.36 14.64
C ALA A 151 -21.34 2.97 14.03
N PRO A 152 -20.89 2.89 12.76
CA PRO A 152 -20.88 1.63 12.01
C PRO A 152 -19.89 0.57 12.52
N ILE A 153 -18.88 0.97 13.30
CA ILE A 153 -17.85 0.07 13.84
C ILE A 153 -18.04 -0.15 15.34
N LEU A 154 -18.16 0.94 16.10
CA LEU A 154 -18.27 0.93 17.55
C LEU A 154 -19.53 1.69 17.97
N ASN A 155 -20.67 1.01 17.94
CA ASN A 155 -21.95 1.54 18.42
C ASN A 155 -22.20 1.17 19.89
N GLN A 156 -23.26 1.75 20.46
CA GLN A 156 -23.68 1.52 21.84
C GLN A 156 -24.01 0.06 22.11
N SER A 157 -24.61 -0.66 21.17
CA SER A 157 -24.92 -2.09 21.33
C SER A 157 -23.64 -2.93 21.49
N LEU A 158 -22.61 -2.65 20.69
CA LEU A 158 -21.32 -3.30 20.81
C LEU A 158 -20.64 -2.92 22.14
N ILE A 159 -20.71 -1.65 22.57
CA ILE A 159 -20.20 -1.21 23.88
C ILE A 159 -20.87 -1.96 25.03
N ASN A 160 -22.18 -2.16 24.97
CA ASN A 160 -22.93 -2.91 25.98
C ASN A 160 -22.48 -4.37 26.01
N PHE A 161 -22.37 -5.01 24.85
CA PHE A 161 -21.88 -6.39 24.73
C PHE A 161 -20.46 -6.56 25.29
N MET A 162 -19.54 -5.67 24.92
CA MET A 162 -18.16 -5.68 25.42
C MET A 162 -18.12 -5.52 26.94
N THR A 163 -18.96 -4.65 27.49
CA THR A 163 -19.08 -4.43 28.94
C THR A 163 -19.59 -5.68 29.65
N GLU A 164 -20.57 -6.37 29.07
CA GLU A 164 -21.16 -7.60 29.63
C GLU A 164 -20.14 -8.75 29.66
N CYS A 165 -19.35 -8.91 28.60
CA CYS A 165 -18.29 -9.92 28.54
C CYS A 165 -17.13 -9.59 29.47
N TYR A 166 -16.61 -8.36 29.40
CA TYR A 166 -15.40 -7.97 30.13
C TYR A 166 -15.63 -7.73 31.61
N LYS A 167 -16.85 -7.32 32.00
CA LYS A 167 -17.25 -7.00 33.38
C LYS A 167 -16.28 -6.02 34.07
N PRO A 168 -16.03 -4.85 33.47
CA PRO A 168 -15.06 -3.91 34.02
C PRO A 168 -15.49 -3.36 35.38
N ASP A 169 -14.54 -3.21 36.30
CA ASP A 169 -14.75 -2.40 37.49
C ASP A 169 -14.57 -0.92 37.14
N LEU A 170 -15.68 -0.20 36.96
CA LEU A 170 -15.71 1.21 36.60
C LEU A 170 -15.09 2.13 37.66
N ASN A 171 -14.90 1.66 38.90
CA ASN A 171 -14.24 2.39 39.98
C ASN A 171 -12.73 2.16 40.03
N SER A 172 -12.24 1.14 39.32
CA SER A 172 -10.82 0.83 39.31
C SER A 172 -10.07 1.80 38.40
N HIS A 173 -9.01 2.42 38.92
CA HIS A 173 -8.07 3.21 38.11
C HIS A 173 -7.34 2.34 37.07
N TYR A 174 -7.33 1.00 37.26
CA TYR A 174 -6.90 0.06 36.24
C TYR A 174 -7.81 0.06 35.03
N PHE A 175 -9.12 0.30 35.16
CA PHE A 175 -10.01 0.40 34.00
C PHE A 175 -10.18 1.85 33.53
N ALA A 176 -10.21 2.82 34.44
CA ALA A 176 -10.41 4.22 34.13
C ALA A 176 -9.17 5.06 34.53
N PRO A 177 -8.07 4.98 33.73
CA PRO A 177 -6.80 5.62 34.08
C PRO A 177 -6.88 7.16 34.19
N ALA A 178 -7.90 7.80 33.60
CA ALA A 178 -8.14 9.23 33.79
C ALA A 178 -8.51 9.60 35.24
N HIS A 179 -8.99 8.65 36.05
CA HIS A 179 -9.39 8.87 37.44
C HIS A 179 -8.34 8.38 38.45
N HIS A 180 -7.08 8.26 38.03
CA HIS A 180 -6.02 7.77 38.89
C HIS A 180 -5.85 8.65 40.15
N PRO A 181 -5.85 8.09 41.37
CA PRO A 181 -5.89 8.86 42.62
C PRO A 181 -4.65 9.74 42.83
N HIS A 182 -3.48 9.31 42.37
CA HIS A 182 -2.24 10.08 42.42
C HIS A 182 -2.08 11.11 41.27
N GLY A 183 -3.12 11.30 40.46
CA GLY A 183 -3.08 12.17 39.27
C GLY A 183 -2.14 11.64 38.18
N HIS A 184 -1.77 12.52 37.25
CA HIS A 184 -1.03 12.18 36.01
C HIS A 184 0.37 12.79 35.93
N SER A 185 0.81 13.51 36.97
CA SER A 185 2.16 14.05 37.06
C SER A 185 3.21 12.94 37.07
N GLY A 186 4.37 13.16 36.44
CA GLY A 186 5.47 12.19 36.41
C GLY A 186 5.27 11.00 35.47
N LEU A 187 4.23 11.02 34.64
CA LEU A 187 4.09 10.06 33.54
C LEU A 187 5.16 10.29 32.44
N PRO A 188 5.50 9.24 31.68
CA PRO A 188 6.38 9.40 30.52
C PRO A 188 5.75 10.30 29.46
N LYS A 189 6.54 10.70 28.44
CA LYS A 189 6.00 11.50 27.32
C LYS A 189 4.90 10.71 26.61
N THR A 190 3.68 11.22 26.63
CA THR A 190 2.52 10.51 26.08
C THR A 190 2.05 11.17 24.79
N TYR A 191 2.03 10.39 23.71
CA TYR A 191 1.29 10.72 22.49
C TYR A 191 -0.08 10.04 22.58
N ILE A 192 -1.14 10.85 22.48
CA ILE A 192 -2.52 10.36 22.45
C ILE A 192 -3.17 10.86 21.17
N ASP A 193 -3.82 9.96 20.46
CA ASP A 193 -4.60 10.28 19.26
C ASP A 193 -6.02 9.74 19.40
N GLY A 194 -6.98 10.48 18.88
CA GLY A 194 -8.40 10.16 18.95
C GLY A 194 -9.05 10.41 17.58
N TYR A 195 -9.74 9.40 17.05
CA TYR A 195 -10.50 9.51 15.82
C TYR A 195 -11.99 9.67 16.15
N GLY A 196 -12.67 10.62 15.51
CA GLY A 196 -14.08 10.91 15.74
C GLY A 196 -14.77 11.42 14.48
N HIS A 197 -16.09 11.34 14.45
CA HIS A 197 -16.90 11.89 13.36
C HIS A 197 -16.82 13.42 13.38
N THR A 198 -16.36 14.00 12.28
CA THR A 198 -16.40 15.45 12.03
C THR A 198 -17.83 15.87 11.67
N VAL A 199 -18.17 17.10 12.04
CA VAL A 199 -19.42 17.80 11.70
C VAL A 199 -19.70 17.64 10.21
N ILE A 200 -20.77 16.92 9.88
CA ILE A 200 -21.31 16.91 8.53
C ILE A 200 -21.87 18.31 8.31
N PRO A 201 -21.45 19.05 7.27
CA PRO A 201 -22.05 20.34 6.98
C PRO A 201 -23.57 20.18 6.80
N ASP A 202 -24.37 21.17 7.19
CA ASP A 202 -25.84 21.20 6.98
C ASP A 202 -26.26 21.24 5.48
N VAL A 203 -25.31 20.92 4.60
CA VAL A 203 -25.49 20.79 3.16
C VAL A 203 -26.14 19.45 2.89
N LEU A 204 -27.39 19.49 2.41
CA LEU A 204 -28.09 18.31 1.93
C LEU A 204 -27.26 17.59 0.86
N ALA A 205 -27.11 16.28 1.03
CA ALA A 205 -26.55 15.43 -0.01
C ALA A 205 -27.43 15.52 -1.27
N THR A 206 -26.83 15.97 -2.35
CA THR A 206 -27.41 15.96 -3.70
C THR A 206 -26.83 14.79 -4.51
N ALA A 207 -27.36 14.58 -5.72
CA ALA A 207 -26.78 13.63 -6.68
C ALA A 207 -25.32 13.95 -7.04
N ASP A 208 -24.87 15.20 -6.83
CA ASP A 208 -23.52 15.67 -7.13
C ASP A 208 -22.59 15.70 -5.91
N THR A 209 -23.04 15.17 -4.76
CA THR A 209 -22.21 15.13 -3.55
C THR A 209 -21.10 14.09 -3.70
N LEU A 210 -19.84 14.55 -3.64
CA LEU A 210 -18.67 13.70 -3.72
C LEU A 210 -18.47 12.93 -2.41
N TRP A 211 -18.60 11.61 -2.47
CA TRP A 211 -18.35 10.70 -1.35
C TRP A 211 -16.99 10.03 -1.49
N TYR A 212 -15.99 10.47 -0.73
CA TYR A 212 -14.66 9.83 -0.71
C TYR A 212 -14.64 8.47 0.02
N ALA A 213 -15.75 8.04 0.61
CA ALA A 213 -15.83 6.83 1.43
C ALA A 213 -16.22 5.55 0.66
N CYS A 214 -16.50 5.62 -0.65
CA CYS A 214 -17.17 4.54 -1.36
C CYS A 214 -16.22 3.54 -2.07
N SER A 215 -15.23 3.00 -1.35
CA SER A 215 -14.46 1.82 -1.84
C SER A 215 -15.34 0.53 -1.97
N THR A 216 -16.62 0.61 -1.61
CA THR A 216 -17.64 -0.43 -1.78
C THR A 216 -18.24 -0.46 -3.20
N THR A 217 -18.39 0.68 -3.87
CA THR A 217 -18.95 0.71 -5.24
C THR A 217 -17.93 0.23 -6.27
N THR A 218 -16.64 0.47 -6.06
CA THR A 218 -15.57 0.00 -6.94
C THR A 218 -15.63 -1.51 -7.15
N LYS A 219 -16.00 -2.30 -6.12
CA LYS A 219 -16.13 -3.76 -6.25
C LYS A 219 -17.23 -4.15 -7.21
N ALA A 220 -18.41 -3.54 -7.05
CA ALA A 220 -19.54 -3.77 -7.94
C ALA A 220 -19.21 -3.33 -9.37
N GLN A 221 -18.51 -2.21 -9.54
CA GLN A 221 -18.08 -1.71 -10.85
C GLN A 221 -17.01 -2.60 -11.52
N VAL A 222 -16.01 -3.07 -10.76
CA VAL A 222 -15.01 -4.04 -11.23
C VAL A 222 -15.69 -5.35 -11.64
N ALA A 223 -16.61 -5.87 -10.84
CA ALA A 223 -17.37 -7.08 -11.16
C ALA A 223 -18.26 -6.89 -12.40
N ALA A 224 -18.92 -5.73 -12.53
CA ALA A 224 -19.73 -5.38 -13.70
C ALA A 224 -18.89 -5.29 -14.97
N LEU A 225 -17.73 -4.62 -14.90
CA LEU A 225 -16.81 -4.51 -16.03
C LEU A 225 -16.26 -5.89 -16.43
N LEU A 226 -15.81 -6.71 -15.47
CA LEU A 226 -15.41 -8.10 -15.75
C LEU A 226 -16.52 -8.88 -16.45
N SER A 227 -17.74 -8.80 -15.93
CA SER A 227 -18.91 -9.45 -16.55
C SER A 227 -19.09 -8.98 -17.99
N GLN A 228 -19.04 -7.67 -18.23
CA GLN A 228 -19.22 -7.10 -19.56
C GLN A 228 -18.11 -7.54 -20.53
N LEU A 229 -16.85 -7.53 -20.10
CA LEU A 229 -15.73 -7.96 -20.96
C LEU A 229 -15.81 -9.46 -21.26
N ILE A 230 -16.15 -10.29 -20.27
CA ILE A 230 -16.38 -11.75 -20.45
C ILE A 230 -17.50 -12.01 -21.48
N HIS A 231 -18.62 -11.27 -21.41
CA HIS A 231 -19.76 -11.47 -22.32
C HIS A 231 -19.59 -10.78 -23.69
N SER A 232 -18.68 -9.80 -23.80
CA SER A 232 -18.48 -9.03 -25.04
C SER A 232 -17.92 -9.86 -26.20
N ASN A 233 -17.31 -11.01 -25.92
CA ASN A 233 -16.54 -11.82 -26.88
C ASN A 233 -15.35 -11.09 -27.56
N ASN A 234 -14.99 -9.87 -27.13
CA ASN A 234 -13.86 -9.12 -27.68
C ASN A 234 -12.52 -9.49 -27.03
N TYR A 235 -12.56 -10.24 -25.93
CA TYR A 235 -11.40 -10.58 -25.10
C TYR A 235 -11.33 -12.10 -24.84
N THR A 236 -11.72 -12.91 -25.82
CA THR A 236 -11.80 -14.38 -25.70
C THR A 236 -10.47 -15.04 -25.37
N ASP A 237 -9.35 -14.44 -25.80
CA ASP A 237 -8.02 -14.96 -25.50
C ASP A 237 -7.69 -14.81 -24.00
N ALA A 238 -8.05 -13.66 -23.42
CA ALA A 238 -7.85 -13.38 -22.00
C ALA A 238 -8.86 -14.11 -21.10
N PHE A 239 -10.12 -14.26 -21.56
CA PHE A 239 -11.21 -14.89 -20.80
C PHE A 239 -11.67 -16.20 -21.44
N SER A 240 -10.72 -17.04 -21.82
CA SER A 240 -10.98 -18.30 -22.56
C SER A 240 -11.94 -19.27 -21.86
N ARG A 241 -12.07 -19.18 -20.53
CA ARG A 241 -12.99 -19.97 -19.71
C ARG A 241 -14.07 -19.12 -19.03
N GLY A 242 -14.28 -17.89 -19.50
CA GLY A 242 -15.17 -16.91 -18.88
C GLY A 242 -14.81 -16.69 -17.40
N TRP A 243 -15.80 -16.81 -16.52
CA TRP A 243 -15.63 -16.70 -15.07
C TRP A 243 -14.71 -17.77 -14.45
N GLU A 244 -14.56 -18.92 -15.11
CA GLU A 244 -13.70 -20.01 -14.66
C GLU A 244 -12.25 -19.87 -15.14
N THR A 245 -11.90 -18.72 -15.72
CA THR A 245 -10.52 -18.41 -16.11
C THR A 245 -9.66 -18.21 -14.86
N PRO A 246 -8.54 -18.96 -14.70
CA PRO A 246 -7.58 -18.74 -13.63
C PRO A 246 -6.95 -17.34 -13.73
N ILE A 247 -6.81 -16.63 -12.61
CA ILE A 247 -6.20 -15.28 -12.65
C ILE A 247 -4.74 -15.35 -13.11
N SER A 248 -4.03 -16.40 -12.70
CA SER A 248 -2.65 -16.64 -13.12
C SER A 248 -2.50 -16.88 -14.62
N SER A 249 -3.55 -17.21 -15.38
CA SER A 249 -3.41 -17.29 -16.85
C SER A 249 -3.40 -15.91 -17.52
N ILE A 250 -3.77 -14.84 -16.80
CA ILE A 250 -3.82 -13.47 -17.32
C ILE A 250 -2.62 -12.65 -16.80
N ILE A 251 -2.31 -12.77 -15.51
CA ILE A 251 -1.26 -11.99 -14.83
C ILE A 251 -0.29 -12.90 -14.06
N CYS A 252 0.19 -13.97 -14.71
CA CYS A 252 1.01 -15.04 -14.12
C CYS A 252 2.19 -14.54 -13.26
N ASP A 253 2.91 -13.53 -13.73
CA ASP A 253 4.12 -13.04 -13.07
C ASP A 253 3.81 -12.32 -11.75
N ASP A 254 2.58 -11.80 -11.62
CA ASP A 254 2.17 -10.93 -10.54
C ASP A 254 1.25 -11.63 -9.54
N PHE A 255 0.31 -12.44 -10.02
CA PHE A 255 -0.64 -13.16 -9.17
C PHE A 255 -0.03 -14.48 -8.69
N VAL A 256 0.62 -14.41 -7.53
CA VAL A 256 1.20 -15.55 -6.83
C VAL A 256 0.63 -15.58 -5.41
N LEU A 257 0.06 -16.72 -5.02
CA LEU A 257 -0.40 -17.00 -3.67
C LEU A 257 0.62 -17.86 -2.93
N GLN A 258 0.46 -18.02 -1.62
CA GLN A 258 1.35 -18.85 -0.81
C GLN A 258 1.35 -20.33 -1.23
N ASP A 259 0.22 -20.81 -1.75
CA ASP A 259 0.04 -22.18 -2.24
C ASP A 259 0.10 -22.21 -3.78
N GLU A 260 0.94 -23.10 -4.33
CA GLU A 260 1.12 -23.24 -5.78
C GLU A 260 -0.16 -23.71 -6.47
N TRP A 261 -0.91 -24.61 -5.82
CA TRP A 261 -2.17 -25.09 -6.38
C TRP A 261 -3.20 -23.96 -6.45
N ALA A 262 -3.37 -23.19 -5.38
CA ALA A 262 -4.26 -22.03 -5.34
C ALA A 262 -3.85 -20.98 -6.38
N THR A 263 -2.55 -20.73 -6.55
CA THR A 263 -2.01 -19.84 -7.59
C THR A 263 -2.46 -20.27 -8.98
N ALA A 264 -2.39 -21.56 -9.29
CA ALA A 264 -2.77 -22.10 -10.59
C ALA A 264 -4.29 -22.23 -10.81
N HIS A 265 -5.09 -22.31 -9.74
CA HIS A 265 -6.51 -22.71 -9.83
C HIS A 265 -7.53 -21.69 -9.35
N VAL A 266 -7.14 -20.62 -8.65
CA VAL A 266 -8.07 -19.56 -8.24
C VAL A 266 -8.54 -18.79 -9.48
N THR A 267 -9.87 -18.73 -9.66
CA THR A 267 -10.51 -18.13 -10.83
C THR A 267 -11.00 -16.70 -10.58
N LEU A 268 -11.42 -16.04 -11.66
CA LEU A 268 -12.16 -14.77 -11.60
C LEU A 268 -13.44 -14.91 -10.75
N ASN A 269 -14.16 -16.03 -10.89
CA ASN A 269 -15.35 -16.34 -10.11
C ASN A 269 -15.05 -16.45 -8.62
N ASP A 270 -14.02 -17.23 -8.26
CA ASP A 270 -13.58 -17.37 -6.87
C ASP A 270 -13.24 -16.01 -6.27
N SER A 271 -12.66 -15.13 -7.07
CA SER A 271 -12.17 -13.82 -6.65
C SER A 271 -13.28 -12.80 -6.42
N VAL A 272 -14.19 -12.66 -7.39
CA VAL A 272 -15.37 -11.78 -7.23
C VAL A 272 -16.28 -12.27 -6.11
N SER A 273 -16.38 -13.59 -5.93
CA SER A 273 -17.20 -14.22 -4.90
C SER A 273 -16.54 -14.34 -3.53
N HIS A 274 -15.30 -13.84 -3.36
CA HIS A 274 -14.57 -13.92 -2.09
C HIS A 274 -14.37 -15.37 -1.57
N ARG A 275 -14.03 -16.29 -2.47
CA ARG A 275 -13.81 -17.73 -2.21
C ARG A 275 -12.38 -18.17 -2.51
N THR A 276 -11.41 -17.24 -2.51
CA THR A 276 -10.02 -17.52 -2.84
C THR A 276 -9.23 -18.23 -1.73
N GLY A 277 -9.78 -18.29 -0.51
CA GLY A 277 -9.06 -18.81 0.67
C GLY A 277 -8.19 -17.77 1.38
N LEU A 278 -8.06 -16.56 0.83
CA LEU A 278 -7.37 -15.43 1.47
C LEU A 278 -8.18 -14.85 2.62
N GLY A 279 -7.50 -14.43 3.68
CA GLY A 279 -8.12 -13.72 4.80
C GLY A 279 -8.43 -12.26 4.45
N ARG A 280 -9.05 -11.54 5.39
CA ARG A 280 -9.35 -10.11 5.22
C ARG A 280 -8.11 -9.25 4.99
N HIS A 281 -7.05 -9.51 5.76
CA HIS A 281 -5.78 -8.75 5.74
C HIS A 281 -5.96 -7.22 5.76
N ASN A 282 -7.04 -6.69 6.34
CA ASN A 282 -7.42 -5.27 6.24
C ASN A 282 -6.30 -4.31 6.69
N TRP A 283 -5.58 -4.67 7.75
CA TRP A 283 -4.47 -3.87 8.30
C TRP A 283 -3.15 -4.06 7.54
N GLY A 284 -3.05 -5.06 6.67
CA GLY A 284 -1.87 -5.29 5.84
C GLY A 284 -1.86 -4.47 4.55
N LEU A 285 -3.02 -3.93 4.13
CA LEU A 285 -3.20 -3.34 2.80
C LEU A 285 -2.41 -2.03 2.70
N LEU A 286 -1.15 -2.16 2.30
CA LEU A 286 -0.27 -1.04 2.03
C LEU A 286 -0.77 -0.34 0.76
N ARG A 287 -1.09 0.95 0.87
CA ARG A 287 -1.49 1.81 -0.26
C ARG A 287 -0.42 2.82 -0.64
N VAL A 288 0.51 3.08 0.27
CA VAL A 288 1.60 4.05 0.12
C VAL A 288 2.86 3.42 0.68
N ARG A 289 3.98 3.57 -0.02
CA ARG A 289 5.32 3.16 0.41
C ARG A 289 6.26 4.32 0.12
N ASP A 290 6.98 4.78 1.14
CA ASP A 290 7.95 5.89 1.03
C ASP A 290 7.34 7.19 0.47
N GLY A 291 6.07 7.46 0.78
CA GLY A 291 5.33 8.63 0.29
C GLY A 291 4.70 8.45 -1.10
N GLU A 292 5.04 7.37 -1.81
CA GLU A 292 4.52 7.06 -3.14
C GLU A 292 3.34 6.09 -3.07
N GLN A 293 2.27 6.38 -3.82
CA GLN A 293 1.11 5.50 -3.91
C GLN A 293 1.46 4.23 -4.68
N LEU A 294 1.19 3.07 -4.08
CA LEU A 294 1.44 1.76 -4.67
C LEU A 294 0.50 1.48 -5.84
N LEU A 295 1.06 0.86 -6.88
CA LEU A 295 0.33 0.51 -8.08
C LEU A 295 -0.41 -0.83 -7.89
N PRO A 296 -1.49 -1.11 -8.63
CA PRO A 296 -2.26 -2.35 -8.49
C PRO A 296 -1.41 -3.63 -8.57
N TRP A 297 -0.40 -3.66 -9.43
CA TRP A 297 0.52 -4.80 -9.50
C TRP A 297 1.44 -4.93 -8.27
N ASP A 298 1.83 -3.82 -7.61
CA ASP A 298 2.65 -3.88 -6.40
C ASP A 298 1.87 -4.55 -5.26
N VAL A 299 0.60 -4.17 -5.14
CA VAL A 299 -0.33 -4.77 -4.18
C VAL A 299 -0.63 -6.23 -4.53
N THR A 300 -0.79 -6.54 -5.83
CA THR A 300 -1.04 -7.91 -6.31
C THR A 300 0.16 -8.82 -6.07
N ARG A 301 1.39 -8.36 -6.36
CA ARG A 301 2.62 -9.12 -6.11
C ARG A 301 2.80 -9.44 -4.63
N ASN A 302 2.32 -8.59 -3.74
CA ASN A 302 2.41 -8.82 -2.29
C ASN A 302 1.49 -9.96 -1.80
N LEU A 303 0.55 -10.45 -2.61
CA LEU A 303 -0.31 -11.59 -2.25
C LEU A 303 0.49 -12.84 -1.86
N ARG A 304 1.69 -13.03 -2.43
CA ARG A 304 2.58 -14.16 -2.11
C ARG A 304 3.06 -14.18 -0.67
N ASN A 305 3.02 -13.02 -0.01
CA ASN A 305 3.43 -12.85 1.39
C ASN A 305 2.25 -12.95 2.36
N LEU A 306 1.02 -13.10 1.86
CA LEU A 306 -0.19 -13.20 2.66
C LEU A 306 -0.55 -14.67 2.89
N ALA A 307 -0.69 -15.03 4.16
CA ALA A 307 -1.07 -16.39 4.53
C ALA A 307 -2.51 -16.69 4.10
N MET A 308 -2.73 -17.84 3.46
CA MET A 308 -4.09 -18.33 3.23
C MET A 308 -4.68 -18.84 4.55
N ILE A 309 -5.96 -18.57 4.79
CA ILE A 309 -6.65 -19.01 6.01
C ILE A 309 -7.38 -20.34 5.82
N LYS A 310 -7.72 -20.68 4.57
CA LYS A 310 -8.39 -21.91 4.14
C LYS A 310 -8.03 -22.23 2.69
N GLU A 311 -8.26 -23.48 2.30
CA GLU A 311 -8.24 -23.86 0.89
C GLU A 311 -9.30 -23.07 0.08
N PRO A 312 -9.03 -22.76 -1.20
CA PRO A 312 -10.01 -22.12 -2.07
C PRO A 312 -11.36 -22.85 -2.07
N ARG A 313 -12.45 -22.08 -2.16
CA ARG A 313 -13.84 -22.56 -2.26
C ARG A 313 -14.41 -23.26 -1.03
N VAL A 314 -13.66 -23.48 0.05
CA VAL A 314 -14.19 -24.07 1.29
C VAL A 314 -15.14 -23.12 2.02
N GLN A 315 -14.77 -21.83 2.10
CA GLN A 315 -15.52 -20.83 2.85
C GLN A 315 -15.47 -19.47 2.15
N TRP A 316 -16.51 -18.67 2.33
CA TRP A 316 -16.48 -17.25 2.00
C TRP A 316 -15.58 -16.47 2.96
N SER A 317 -14.68 -15.65 2.42
CA SER A 317 -13.82 -14.75 3.18
C SER A 317 -13.59 -13.46 2.39
N TYR A 318 -14.15 -12.36 2.89
CA TYR A 318 -13.93 -11.05 2.31
C TYR A 318 -12.45 -10.69 2.27
N CYS A 319 -11.96 -10.19 1.13
CA CYS A 319 -10.58 -9.76 0.96
C CYS A 319 -10.49 -8.57 -0.01
N ASN A 320 -9.94 -7.44 0.44
CA ASN A 320 -9.79 -6.25 -0.41
C ASN A 320 -8.72 -6.43 -1.50
N TYR A 321 -7.64 -7.16 -1.21
CA TYR A 321 -6.52 -7.35 -2.15
C TYR A 321 -6.94 -8.04 -3.43
N VAL A 322 -7.87 -9.00 -3.32
CA VAL A 322 -8.39 -9.73 -4.47
C VAL A 322 -9.03 -8.78 -5.47
N TYR A 323 -9.71 -7.73 -5.01
CA TYR A 323 -10.29 -6.72 -5.90
C TYR A 323 -9.25 -5.77 -6.51
N VAL A 324 -8.11 -5.57 -5.84
CA VAL A 324 -6.97 -4.86 -6.44
C VAL A 324 -6.33 -5.73 -7.53
N ALA A 325 -6.20 -7.04 -7.29
CA ALA A 325 -5.74 -8.00 -8.30
C ALA A 325 -6.69 -8.09 -9.51
N LEU A 326 -8.01 -8.05 -9.28
CA LEU A 326 -9.00 -7.95 -10.36
C LEU A 326 -8.91 -6.62 -11.13
N GLY A 327 -8.58 -5.53 -10.44
CA GLY A 327 -8.22 -4.27 -11.09
C GLY A 327 -7.01 -4.42 -12.01
N HIS A 328 -5.95 -5.08 -11.53
CA HIS A 328 -4.75 -5.38 -12.33
C HIS A 328 -5.05 -6.28 -13.53
N VAL A 329 -5.94 -7.28 -13.38
CA VAL A 329 -6.46 -8.08 -14.50
C VAL A 329 -7.12 -7.19 -15.54
N LEU A 330 -8.03 -6.31 -15.12
CA LEU A 330 -8.75 -5.41 -16.03
C LEU A 330 -7.79 -4.45 -16.76
N GLU A 331 -6.81 -3.90 -16.06
CA GLU A 331 -5.78 -3.07 -16.67
C GLU A 331 -4.98 -3.89 -17.70
N THR A 332 -4.53 -5.09 -17.34
CA THR A 332 -3.77 -5.96 -18.24
C THR A 332 -4.56 -6.31 -19.51
N VAL A 333 -5.84 -6.64 -19.38
CA VAL A 333 -6.69 -7.06 -20.50
C VAL A 333 -7.10 -5.90 -21.40
N THR A 334 -7.46 -4.76 -20.82
CA THR A 334 -7.93 -3.60 -21.59
C THR A 334 -6.79 -2.75 -22.14
N GLY A 335 -5.59 -2.86 -21.55
CA GLY A 335 -4.49 -1.95 -21.84
C GLY A 335 -4.75 -0.51 -21.39
N GLN A 336 -5.77 -0.28 -20.55
CA GLN A 336 -6.17 1.04 -20.05
C GLN A 336 -6.45 1.06 -18.54
N TRP A 337 -6.07 2.15 -17.87
CA TRP A 337 -6.00 2.14 -16.41
C TRP A 337 -7.43 2.01 -15.89
N LEU A 338 -7.61 1.42 -14.71
CA LEU A 338 -8.91 0.89 -14.32
C LEU A 338 -10.06 1.90 -14.43
N GLY A 339 -9.89 3.15 -14.01
CA GLY A 339 -10.93 4.16 -14.09
C GLY A 339 -11.18 4.70 -15.50
N ARG A 340 -10.24 4.57 -16.45
CA ARG A 340 -10.54 4.83 -17.88
C ARG A 340 -11.36 3.69 -18.46
N ALA A 341 -10.99 2.45 -18.18
CA ALA A 341 -11.76 1.28 -18.59
C ALA A 341 -13.19 1.34 -18.02
N LEU A 342 -13.35 1.72 -16.74
CA LEU A 342 -14.65 1.95 -16.13
C LEU A 342 -15.41 3.11 -16.80
N ARG A 343 -14.73 4.21 -17.16
CA ARG A 343 -15.38 5.32 -17.84
C ARG A 343 -15.91 4.92 -19.21
N GLU A 344 -15.05 4.33 -20.05
CA GLU A 344 -15.38 3.97 -21.42
C GLU A 344 -16.45 2.87 -21.50
N HIS A 345 -16.32 1.83 -20.68
CA HIS A 345 -17.19 0.66 -20.79
C HIS A 345 -18.44 0.72 -19.90
N LEU A 346 -18.41 1.47 -18.80
CA LEU A 346 -19.50 1.50 -17.82
C LEU A 346 -20.10 2.90 -17.63
N TRP A 347 -19.30 3.91 -17.27
CA TRP A 347 -19.85 5.21 -16.86
C TRP A 347 -20.42 6.01 -18.02
N THR A 348 -19.70 6.15 -19.14
CA THR A 348 -20.17 6.90 -20.31
C THR A 348 -21.43 6.28 -20.93
N PRO A 349 -21.52 4.95 -21.15
CA PRO A 349 -22.75 4.34 -21.65
C PRO A 349 -23.96 4.51 -20.73
N LEU A 350 -23.74 4.67 -19.42
CA LEU A 350 -24.78 4.88 -18.42
C LEU A 350 -25.07 6.36 -18.14
N GLY A 351 -24.40 7.30 -18.82
CA GLY A 351 -24.54 8.74 -18.59
C GLY A 351 -24.04 9.20 -17.21
N MET A 352 -23.09 8.48 -16.62
CA MET A 352 -22.52 8.77 -15.30
C MET A 352 -21.37 9.79 -15.38
N ASP A 353 -21.64 10.96 -15.97
CA ASP A 353 -20.61 11.95 -16.33
C ASP A 353 -19.91 12.57 -15.12
N SER A 354 -20.57 12.61 -13.96
CA SER A 354 -20.04 13.10 -12.68
C SER A 354 -19.35 12.02 -11.83
N THR A 355 -19.08 10.83 -12.37
CA THR A 355 -18.38 9.75 -11.65
C THR A 355 -16.88 9.77 -11.97
N TYR A 356 -16.04 9.64 -10.94
CA TYR A 356 -14.58 9.67 -11.05
C TYR A 356 -13.96 8.55 -10.21
N PHE A 357 -12.82 8.02 -10.66
CA PHE A 357 -12.12 6.95 -9.95
C PHE A 357 -11.27 7.47 -8.79
N ASP A 358 -10.63 8.63 -9.01
CA ASP A 358 -9.69 9.25 -8.09
C ASP A 358 -10.20 10.63 -7.66
N VAL A 359 -9.90 11.02 -6.43
CA VAL A 359 -10.30 12.31 -5.89
C VAL A 359 -9.58 13.46 -6.56
N GLU A 360 -8.31 13.32 -6.91
CA GLU A 360 -7.57 14.37 -7.60
C GLU A 360 -8.22 14.69 -8.95
N VAL A 361 -8.64 13.66 -9.68
CA VAL A 361 -9.38 13.77 -10.95
C VAL A 361 -10.77 14.37 -10.74
N ALA A 362 -11.51 13.88 -9.74
CA ALA A 362 -12.83 14.40 -9.39
C ALA A 362 -12.78 15.87 -9.05
N LEU A 363 -11.71 16.25 -8.34
CA LEU A 363 -11.44 17.62 -8.07
C LEU A 363 -11.13 18.29 -9.45
N VAL A 364 -10.10 17.99 -10.25
CA VAL A 364 -9.74 18.86 -11.42
C VAL A 364 -10.74 18.95 -12.58
N ALA A 365 -11.81 18.17 -12.58
CA ALA A 365 -12.83 18.18 -13.62
C ALA A 365 -13.54 19.55 -13.79
N PRO A 366 -13.93 19.94 -15.02
CA PRO A 366 -14.53 21.25 -15.32
C PRO A 366 -15.87 21.53 -14.61
N HIS A 367 -16.50 20.51 -14.03
CA HIS A 367 -17.73 20.61 -13.23
C HIS A 367 -17.46 20.74 -11.71
N ARG A 368 -16.40 21.47 -11.31
CA ARG A 368 -15.98 21.60 -9.90
C ARG A 368 -16.59 22.85 -9.24
N TYR A 369 -17.33 22.66 -8.15
CA TYR A 369 -17.37 23.64 -7.08
C TYR A 369 -16.28 23.28 -6.04
N LEU A 370 -15.19 24.07 -6.03
CA LEU A 370 -14.25 24.36 -4.90
C LEU A 370 -13.42 23.16 -4.34
N ALA A 371 -12.09 23.15 -4.16
CA ALA A 371 -11.00 24.14 -4.23
C ALA A 371 -9.61 23.43 -4.32
N ALA A 372 -8.62 24.16 -4.88
CA ALA A 372 -7.13 24.17 -4.77
C ALA A 372 -6.32 22.91 -4.35
N ASP A 373 -5.09 22.59 -4.81
CA ASP A 373 -4.05 23.29 -5.59
C ASP A 373 -3.03 22.25 -6.15
N ARG A 374 -2.52 22.47 -7.38
CA ARG A 374 -1.32 21.94 -8.10
C ARG A 374 -0.84 20.45 -8.03
N TYR A 375 -0.76 19.85 -9.24
CA TYR A 375 0.40 19.28 -9.97
C TYR A 375 0.34 17.80 -10.48
N ASN A 376 0.62 17.69 -11.79
CA ASN A 376 0.95 16.57 -12.71
C ASN A 376 0.18 15.23 -12.67
N SER A 377 -0.72 15.12 -13.66
CA SER A 377 -1.47 13.95 -14.05
C SER A 377 -0.60 12.75 -14.44
N ARG A 378 -0.90 11.59 -13.85
CA ARG A 378 -0.48 10.24 -14.28
C ARG A 378 -1.13 9.80 -15.62
N ASP A 379 -1.74 10.71 -16.38
CA ASP A 379 -2.83 10.38 -17.31
C ASP A 379 -2.44 10.07 -18.77
N GLU A 380 -1.16 9.92 -19.11
CA GLU A 380 -0.80 9.66 -20.50
C GLU A 380 0.08 8.43 -20.68
N VAL A 381 -0.56 7.29 -20.96
CA VAL A 381 0.12 6.17 -21.63
C VAL A 381 0.49 6.65 -23.02
N TRP A 382 1.77 6.95 -23.23
CA TRP A 382 2.24 7.37 -24.54
C TRP A 382 2.08 6.22 -25.53
N THR A 383 1.44 6.47 -26.67
CA THR A 383 1.62 5.61 -27.83
C THR A 383 3.00 5.88 -28.43
N ARG A 384 3.50 4.96 -29.25
CA ARG A 384 4.76 5.17 -29.98
C ARG A 384 4.69 6.47 -30.80
N GLU A 385 3.61 6.69 -31.52
CA GLU A 385 3.41 7.85 -32.40
C GLU A 385 3.49 9.15 -31.59
N LYS A 386 2.83 9.16 -30.43
CA LYS A 386 2.81 10.31 -29.52
C LYS A 386 4.17 10.56 -28.87
N ALA A 387 4.86 9.51 -28.44
CA ALA A 387 6.21 9.62 -27.91
C ALA A 387 7.15 10.25 -28.96
N VAL A 388 6.99 9.85 -30.22
CA VAL A 388 7.77 10.35 -31.34
C VAL A 388 7.48 11.83 -31.62
N GLU A 389 6.23 12.27 -31.53
CA GLU A 389 5.86 13.70 -31.64
C GLU A 389 6.45 14.54 -30.51
N ILE A 390 6.41 14.05 -29.27
CA ILE A 390 6.84 14.81 -28.09
C ILE A 390 8.36 14.86 -27.96
N LEU A 391 9.03 13.72 -28.16
CA LEU A 391 10.49 13.60 -27.98
C LEU A 391 11.27 14.09 -29.20
N PHE A 392 10.67 14.01 -30.39
CA PHE A 392 11.31 14.42 -31.64
C PHE A 392 10.43 15.39 -32.45
N PRO A 393 10.05 16.56 -31.87
CA PRO A 393 9.09 17.48 -32.48
C PRO A 393 9.62 18.14 -33.77
N ASN A 394 10.95 18.23 -33.92
CA ASN A 394 11.63 18.87 -35.05
C ASN A 394 12.40 17.87 -35.93
N ARG A 395 11.98 16.59 -35.97
CA ARG A 395 12.67 15.61 -36.81
C ARG A 395 12.49 15.93 -38.31
N PRO A 396 13.55 15.81 -39.13
CA PRO A 396 13.45 16.01 -40.57
C PRO A 396 12.68 14.87 -41.24
N GLU A 397 11.94 15.22 -42.30
CA GLU A 397 11.30 14.25 -43.22
C GLU A 397 11.92 14.39 -44.62
N PRO A 398 12.62 13.37 -45.15
CA PRO A 398 12.88 12.06 -44.54
C PRO A 398 13.93 12.09 -43.40
N PRO A 399 13.94 11.08 -42.50
CA PRO A 399 14.94 10.95 -41.45
C PRO A 399 16.38 10.99 -41.95
N LEU A 400 17.28 11.63 -41.19
CA LEU A 400 18.70 11.60 -41.50
C LEU A 400 19.27 10.20 -41.19
N PRO A 401 20.17 9.67 -42.03
CA PRO A 401 20.81 8.39 -41.76
C PRO A 401 21.65 8.46 -40.48
N SER A 402 21.76 7.33 -39.77
CA SER A 402 22.65 7.24 -38.62
C SER A 402 24.11 7.36 -39.02
N SER A 403 24.92 7.98 -38.15
CA SER A 403 26.37 8.05 -38.36
C SER A 403 27.06 6.71 -38.10
N PHE A 404 26.35 5.73 -37.52
CA PHE A 404 26.86 4.43 -37.12
C PHE A 404 26.13 3.31 -37.86
N GLY A 405 26.86 2.26 -38.25
CA GLY A 405 26.29 0.99 -38.69
C GLY A 405 25.78 0.17 -37.50
N MET A 406 24.81 -0.74 -37.72
CA MET A 406 24.21 -1.48 -36.60
C MET A 406 25.21 -2.33 -35.81
N HIS A 407 26.15 -2.94 -36.51
CA HIS A 407 27.23 -3.71 -35.89
C HIS A 407 28.11 -2.89 -34.93
N GLN A 408 28.21 -1.56 -35.10
CA GLN A 408 29.00 -0.69 -34.22
C GLN A 408 28.23 -0.36 -32.93
N LEU A 409 26.89 -0.40 -32.97
CA LEU A 409 26.07 -0.10 -31.80
C LEU A 409 25.79 -1.32 -30.92
N VAL A 410 26.03 -2.54 -31.44
CA VAL A 410 25.97 -3.80 -30.69
C VAL A 410 27.14 -3.89 -29.72
N GLY A 411 26.85 -4.11 -28.45
CA GLY A 411 27.86 -4.13 -27.41
C GLY A 411 27.29 -3.94 -26.01
N THR A 412 28.20 -3.90 -25.04
CA THR A 412 27.86 -3.75 -23.63
C THR A 412 28.06 -2.31 -23.18
N TYR A 413 27.02 -1.73 -22.59
CA TYR A 413 26.98 -0.36 -22.10
C TYR A 413 26.74 -0.36 -20.59
N THR A 414 27.51 0.42 -19.84
CA THR A 414 27.50 0.40 -18.37
C THR A 414 27.28 1.77 -17.77
N ASN A 415 26.53 1.81 -16.67
CA ASN A 415 26.35 2.99 -15.84
C ASN A 415 26.37 2.57 -14.36
N ALA A 416 26.99 3.38 -13.49
CA ALA A 416 27.14 3.04 -12.07
C ALA A 416 25.81 2.89 -11.30
N GLY A 417 24.74 3.58 -11.73
CA GLY A 417 23.41 3.48 -11.13
C GLY A 417 22.45 2.58 -11.92
N TRP A 418 22.57 2.56 -13.25
CA TRP A 418 21.69 1.79 -14.14
C TRP A 418 22.27 0.44 -14.55
N GLY A 419 23.42 0.04 -14.01
CA GLY A 419 24.04 -1.26 -14.28
C GLY A 419 24.47 -1.46 -15.73
N GLU A 420 24.58 -2.72 -16.12
CA GLU A 420 25.02 -3.16 -17.44
C GLU A 420 23.83 -3.50 -18.35
N VAL A 421 23.95 -3.13 -19.63
CA VAL A 421 23.00 -3.49 -20.70
C VAL A 421 23.78 -3.95 -21.92
N ALA A 422 23.55 -5.19 -22.35
CA ALA A 422 24.13 -5.74 -23.57
C ALA A 422 23.11 -5.65 -24.71
N PHE A 423 23.38 -4.81 -25.71
CA PHE A 423 22.51 -4.63 -26.86
C PHE A 423 22.87 -5.62 -27.98
N THR A 424 21.85 -6.28 -28.52
CA THR A 424 21.93 -7.14 -29.70
C THR A 424 20.98 -6.64 -30.80
N GLU A 425 21.33 -6.87 -32.06
CA GLU A 425 20.42 -6.57 -33.17
C GLU A 425 19.26 -7.58 -33.23
N ALA A 426 18.04 -7.09 -33.41
CA ALA A 426 16.84 -7.89 -33.59
C ALA A 426 15.94 -7.27 -34.68
N GLN A 427 15.01 -8.07 -35.21
CA GLN A 427 14.00 -7.60 -36.15
C GLN A 427 12.80 -7.02 -35.40
N HIS A 428 12.27 -5.90 -35.89
CA HIS A 428 11.11 -5.27 -35.25
C HIS A 428 9.84 -6.11 -35.40
N GLY A 429 9.26 -6.55 -34.28
CA GLY A 429 8.12 -7.47 -34.25
C GLY A 429 6.80 -6.90 -34.77
N SER A 430 6.70 -5.59 -35.06
CA SER A 430 5.45 -4.92 -35.45
C SER A 430 5.21 -4.80 -36.97
N GLY A 431 5.97 -5.50 -37.81
CA GLY A 431 5.72 -5.54 -39.27
C GLY A 431 6.21 -4.32 -40.08
N THR A 432 6.96 -3.40 -39.48
CA THR A 432 7.50 -2.19 -40.16
C THR A 432 8.89 -2.37 -40.79
N GLY A 433 9.47 -3.58 -40.75
CA GLY A 433 10.64 -3.95 -41.56
C GLY A 433 12.00 -3.31 -41.19
N GLY A 434 12.15 -2.75 -39.98
CA GLY A 434 13.41 -2.17 -39.50
C GLY A 434 14.17 -3.07 -38.51
N SER A 435 15.50 -3.02 -38.52
CA SER A 435 16.35 -3.56 -37.45
C SER A 435 16.26 -2.66 -36.21
N VAL A 436 16.21 -3.26 -35.02
CA VAL A 436 16.22 -2.60 -33.71
C VAL A 436 17.33 -3.16 -32.84
N LEU A 437 17.75 -2.39 -31.82
CA LEU A 437 18.63 -2.91 -30.78
C LEU A 437 17.80 -3.31 -29.56
N VAL A 438 18.07 -4.49 -29.03
CA VAL A 438 17.38 -5.05 -27.86
C VAL A 438 18.39 -5.33 -26.77
N GLY A 439 18.12 -4.81 -25.56
CA GLY A 439 18.98 -4.94 -24.39
C GLY A 439 18.19 -5.38 -23.16
N PRO A 440 18.15 -6.69 -22.83
CA PRO A 440 17.50 -7.19 -21.63
C PRO A 440 18.18 -6.68 -20.35
N ARG A 441 17.39 -6.38 -19.31
CA ARG A 441 17.89 -5.99 -17.98
C ARG A 441 17.37 -6.93 -16.88
N PRO A 442 17.92 -8.17 -16.79
CA PRO A 442 17.40 -9.20 -15.89
C PRO A 442 17.68 -8.93 -14.40
N HIS A 443 18.67 -8.06 -14.10
CA HIS A 443 19.12 -7.76 -12.73
C HIS A 443 18.48 -6.50 -12.13
N ALA A 444 17.61 -5.81 -12.87
CA ALA A 444 16.87 -4.69 -12.32
C ALA A 444 15.78 -5.16 -11.35
N SER A 445 15.46 -4.36 -10.32
CA SER A 445 14.39 -4.67 -9.35
C SER A 445 13.03 -4.95 -10.01
N PHE A 446 12.79 -4.35 -11.18
CA PHE A 446 11.74 -4.72 -12.11
C PHE A 446 12.39 -5.18 -13.41
N ARG A 447 12.15 -6.43 -13.83
CA ARG A 447 12.71 -6.94 -15.08
C ARG A 447 12.09 -6.23 -16.27
N HIS A 448 12.93 -5.65 -17.11
CA HIS A 448 12.50 -4.96 -18.32
C HIS A 448 13.54 -5.11 -19.42
N THR A 449 13.10 -4.90 -20.65
CA THR A 449 13.92 -4.94 -21.85
C THR A 449 13.90 -3.57 -22.51
N PHE A 450 15.08 -3.06 -22.86
CA PHE A 450 15.21 -1.86 -23.68
C PHE A 450 15.12 -2.24 -25.16
N VAL A 451 14.27 -1.53 -25.90
CA VAL A 451 14.13 -1.63 -27.36
C VAL A 451 14.41 -0.27 -27.97
N LEU A 452 15.44 -0.17 -28.81
CA LEU A 452 15.86 1.07 -29.46
C LEU A 452 15.49 1.04 -30.94
N GLU A 453 14.71 2.02 -31.35
CA GLU A 453 14.34 2.26 -32.75
C GLU A 453 15.01 3.53 -33.28
N HIS A 454 15.53 3.48 -34.50
CA HIS A 454 16.18 4.63 -35.12
C HIS A 454 15.14 5.70 -35.50
N MET A 455 15.38 6.94 -35.08
CA MET A 455 14.47 8.07 -35.37
C MET A 455 15.05 9.02 -36.41
N THR A 456 16.25 9.57 -36.17
CA THR A 456 16.95 10.45 -37.11
C THR A 456 18.38 10.73 -36.64
N GLY A 457 19.35 10.71 -37.56
CA GLY A 457 20.76 10.91 -37.22
C GLY A 457 21.22 9.93 -36.15
N ASN A 458 21.77 10.45 -35.05
CA ASN A 458 22.21 9.62 -33.92
C ASN A 458 21.15 9.52 -32.80
N TYR A 459 19.92 9.95 -33.05
CA TYR A 459 18.82 9.92 -32.10
C TYR A 459 17.92 8.70 -32.31
N TRP A 460 17.57 8.06 -31.20
CA TRP A 460 16.84 6.81 -31.12
C TRP A 460 15.70 6.93 -30.11
N LEU A 461 14.59 6.27 -30.39
CA LEU A 461 13.51 6.09 -29.43
C LEU A 461 13.81 4.84 -28.61
N LEU A 462 14.02 4.99 -27.31
CA LEU A 462 14.13 3.86 -26.39
C LEU A 462 12.78 3.58 -25.77
N THR A 463 12.31 2.34 -25.92
CA THR A 463 11.14 1.80 -25.22
C THR A 463 11.61 0.82 -24.15
N ALA A 464 11.35 1.13 -22.88
CA ALA A 464 11.54 0.19 -21.78
C ALA A 464 10.25 -0.62 -21.59
N VAL A 465 10.31 -1.92 -21.86
CA VAL A 465 9.17 -2.85 -21.77
C VAL A 465 9.38 -3.75 -20.56
N THR A 466 8.55 -3.64 -19.53
CA THR A 466 8.56 -4.62 -18.43
C THR A 466 8.08 -5.98 -18.90
N ASP A 467 8.71 -7.04 -18.42
CA ASP A 467 8.30 -8.42 -18.69
C ASP A 467 6.81 -8.59 -18.31
N GLY A 468 6.02 -9.20 -19.20
CA GLY A 468 4.56 -9.33 -19.07
C GLY A 468 3.72 -8.55 -20.10
N GLY A 469 4.33 -7.71 -20.95
CA GLY A 469 3.71 -7.22 -22.19
C GLY A 469 2.63 -6.14 -22.06
N SER A 470 2.36 -5.65 -20.85
CA SER A 470 1.36 -4.62 -20.59
C SER A 470 1.73 -3.25 -21.22
N PRO A 471 0.81 -2.54 -21.90
CA PRO A 471 1.10 -1.23 -22.49
C PRO A 471 1.37 -0.12 -21.46
N PHE A 472 1.03 -0.31 -20.19
CA PHE A 472 1.28 0.66 -19.11
C PHE A 472 2.63 0.55 -18.44
N THR A 473 3.28 -0.58 -18.68
CA THR A 473 4.63 -0.80 -18.21
C THR A 473 5.65 -0.32 -19.25
N LYS A 474 5.19 0.19 -20.40
CA LYS A 474 6.03 0.79 -21.44
C LYS A 474 6.35 2.23 -21.07
N ARG A 475 7.65 2.55 -21.05
CA ARG A 475 8.13 3.94 -20.99
C ARG A 475 8.97 4.28 -22.20
N PHE A 476 8.87 5.52 -22.66
CA PHE A 476 9.59 6.03 -23.82
C PHE A 476 10.59 7.09 -23.39
N PHE A 477 11.77 7.05 -24.00
CA PHE A 477 12.86 7.97 -23.74
C PHE A 477 13.54 8.36 -25.04
N ALA A 478 14.08 9.58 -25.09
CA ALA A 478 14.98 9.97 -26.15
C ALA A 478 16.38 9.46 -25.83
N ALA A 479 16.99 8.72 -26.76
CA ALA A 479 18.34 8.21 -26.63
C ALA A 479 19.23 8.75 -27.74
N ARG A 480 20.52 8.92 -27.47
CA ARG A 480 21.51 9.38 -28.44
C ARG A 480 22.82 8.62 -28.29
N PHE A 481 23.34 8.08 -29.39
CA PHE A 481 24.71 7.59 -29.45
C PHE A 481 25.68 8.72 -29.76
N VAL A 482 26.76 8.85 -28.99
CA VAL A 482 27.76 9.90 -29.18
C VAL A 482 29.01 9.33 -29.82
N ALA A 483 29.47 9.98 -30.90
CA ALA A 483 30.69 9.62 -31.60
C ALA A 483 31.93 10.12 -30.86
N GLY A 484 32.94 9.25 -30.76
CA GLY A 484 34.30 9.60 -30.41
C GLY A 484 35.03 10.31 -31.56
N VAL A 485 36.27 10.71 -31.28
CA VAL A 485 37.15 11.36 -32.28
C VAL A 485 37.47 10.43 -33.46
N ASP A 486 37.40 9.12 -33.22
CA ASP A 486 37.56 8.02 -34.18
C ASP A 486 36.29 7.68 -34.98
N ARG A 487 35.17 8.39 -34.74
CA ARG A 487 33.83 8.10 -35.29
C ARG A 487 33.22 6.78 -34.79
N GLU A 488 33.76 6.18 -33.73
CA GLU A 488 33.14 5.05 -33.05
C GLU A 488 32.18 5.52 -31.93
N PRO A 489 31.13 4.76 -31.60
CA PRO A 489 30.18 5.14 -30.54
C PRO A 489 30.82 4.96 -29.17
N ILE A 490 31.14 6.05 -28.47
CA ILE A 490 31.83 5.98 -27.17
C ILE A 490 30.89 5.89 -25.96
N ARG A 491 29.61 6.26 -26.15
CA ARG A 491 28.58 6.22 -25.10
C ARG A 491 27.17 6.33 -25.66
N LEU A 492 26.22 5.80 -24.90
CA LEU A 492 24.80 6.00 -25.06
C LEU A 492 24.31 7.01 -24.02
N GLU A 493 23.71 8.10 -24.48
CA GLU A 493 23.06 9.10 -23.65
C GLU A 493 21.55 8.87 -23.67
N LEU A 494 20.96 8.68 -22.50
CA LEU A 494 19.52 8.50 -22.32
C LEU A 494 18.96 9.74 -21.64
N ASP A 495 18.14 10.50 -22.35
CA ASP A 495 17.44 11.64 -21.78
C ASP A 495 16.17 11.15 -21.06
N THR A 496 16.15 11.34 -19.74
CA THR A 496 15.00 10.98 -18.89
C THR A 496 13.95 12.08 -18.84
N ALA A 497 14.20 13.25 -19.44
CA ALA A 497 13.20 14.29 -19.59
C ALA A 497 12.11 13.83 -20.56
N GLN A 498 10.89 13.66 -20.06
CA GLN A 498 9.72 13.28 -20.85
C GLN A 498 9.14 14.49 -21.60
N GLY A 499 9.97 15.18 -22.40
CA GLY A 499 9.61 16.37 -23.17
C GLY A 499 10.26 17.67 -22.68
N PRO A 500 10.19 18.75 -23.48
CA PRO A 500 10.95 19.99 -23.29
C PRO A 500 10.58 20.80 -22.03
N SER A 501 9.49 20.46 -21.35
CA SER A 501 9.00 21.14 -20.14
C SER A 501 9.09 20.29 -18.86
N ASN A 502 9.60 19.05 -18.94
CA ASN A 502 9.66 18.13 -17.80
C ASN A 502 11.07 18.06 -17.21
N ALA A 503 11.18 18.13 -15.89
CA ALA A 503 12.41 17.84 -15.17
C ALA A 503 12.53 16.32 -14.98
N GLY A 504 13.32 15.65 -15.82
CA GLY A 504 13.79 14.27 -15.56
C GLY A 504 15.01 14.25 -14.63
N ASP A 505 15.57 13.07 -14.36
CA ASP A 505 16.85 12.86 -13.65
C ASP A 505 18.07 13.37 -14.45
N GLY A 506 17.83 14.02 -15.59
CA GLY A 506 18.85 14.48 -16.54
C GLY A 506 19.25 13.40 -17.54
N VAL A 507 20.39 13.61 -18.19
CA VAL A 507 20.94 12.68 -19.18
C VAL A 507 21.74 11.61 -18.46
N ILE A 508 21.24 10.37 -18.51
CA ILE A 508 21.95 9.20 -18.01
C ILE A 508 22.94 8.75 -19.09
N VAL A 509 24.21 8.59 -18.69
CA VAL A 509 25.28 8.23 -19.60
C VAL A 509 25.70 6.79 -19.36
N PHE A 510 25.56 5.94 -20.38
CA PHE A 510 26.15 4.61 -20.39
C PHE A 510 27.44 4.62 -21.20
N GLY A 511 28.57 4.31 -20.56
CA GLY A 511 29.86 4.15 -21.22
C GLY A 511 29.97 2.78 -21.89
N GLU A 512 30.55 2.74 -23.07
CA GLU A 512 30.90 1.47 -23.72
C GLU A 512 31.95 0.74 -22.87
N SER A 513 31.66 -0.51 -22.49
CA SER A 513 32.65 -1.39 -21.88
C SER A 513 33.48 -2.02 -23.01
N LYS A 514 34.70 -1.52 -23.21
CA LYS A 514 35.66 -2.12 -24.13
C LYS A 514 36.23 -3.42 -23.59
#